data_AF-A0A560PB76-F1
#
_entry.id   AF-A0A560PB76-F1
#
_cell.length_a   1.000
_cell.length_b   1.000
_cell.length_c   1.000
_cell.angle_alpha   90.00
_cell.angle_beta   90.00
_cell.angle_gamma   90.00
#
_symmetry.space_group_name_H-M   'P 1'
#
loop_
_entity.id
_entity.type
_entity.pdbx_description
1 polymer ?
#
loop_
_entity_poly.entity_id
_entity_poly.type
_entity_poly.pdbx_seq_one_letter_code
_entity_poly.pdbx_strand_id
1 'polypeptide(L)'
;MRMFLLTASLLVGLSPICMAGQIYKWVDAQGVTHFSAQPPEGTGAATVIQSSPPVGKPPARAPAGIIGDQKAIDEQVKQQVADQEAQLKVFCEQARTNLAQLKNNPRVREDVEGEMRRLTDEERRQRIDETSKQIEEHCQ
;
A
#
# COMPACT_ATOMS: atom_id res chain seq x y z
N MET A 1 -47.36 43.03 -53.39
CA MET A 1 -46.73 42.06 -52.47
C MET A 1 -45.25 42.38 -52.30
N ARG A 2 -44.92 43.39 -51.48
CA ARG A 2 -43.54 43.84 -51.17
C ARG A 2 -43.32 43.88 -49.66
N MET A 3 -43.98 42.99 -48.93
CA MET A 3 -44.09 43.05 -47.48
C MET A 3 -44.03 41.64 -46.87
N PHE A 4 -43.03 40.87 -47.29
CA PHE A 4 -42.64 39.61 -46.64
C PHE A 4 -41.13 39.49 -46.45
N LEU A 5 -40.38 40.56 -46.72
CA LEU A 5 -38.91 40.59 -46.59
C LEU A 5 -38.42 41.38 -45.36
N LEU A 6 -39.32 41.77 -44.45
CA LEU A 6 -38.96 42.58 -43.27
C LEU A 6 -39.01 41.81 -41.94
N THR A 7 -39.56 40.59 -41.90
CA THR A 7 -39.64 39.79 -40.67
C THR A 7 -38.44 38.87 -40.45
N ALA A 8 -37.57 38.70 -41.44
CA ALA A 8 -36.39 37.83 -41.33
C ALA A 8 -35.17 38.51 -40.66
N SER A 9 -35.20 39.83 -40.46
CA SER A 9 -34.02 40.58 -40.00
C SER A 9 -33.93 40.79 -38.48
N LEU A 10 -34.94 40.41 -37.70
CA LEU A 10 -34.99 40.71 -36.26
C LEU A 10 -34.54 39.55 -35.34
N LEU A 11 -34.28 38.35 -35.89
CA LEU A 11 -33.95 37.17 -35.07
C LEU A 11 -32.45 36.85 -34.93
N VAL A 12 -31.55 37.78 -35.28
CA VAL A 12 -30.08 37.55 -35.28
C VAL A 12 -29.38 38.15 -34.05
N GLY A 13 -30.11 38.78 -33.12
CA GLY A 13 -29.51 39.58 -32.03
C GLY A 13 -29.17 38.88 -30.70
N LEU A 14 -29.50 37.60 -30.50
CA LEU A 14 -29.30 36.90 -29.21
C LEU A 14 -28.24 35.78 -29.29
N SER A 15 -27.07 36.06 -29.85
CA SER A 15 -25.90 35.20 -29.62
C SER A 15 -25.28 35.55 -28.26
N PRO A 16 -25.21 34.62 -27.29
CA PRO A 16 -24.49 34.87 -26.04
C PRO A 16 -23.01 35.09 -26.35
N ILE A 17 -22.47 36.20 -25.82
CA ILE A 17 -21.05 36.52 -25.90
C ILE A 17 -20.32 35.48 -25.03
N CYS A 18 -19.70 34.48 -25.66
CA CYS A 18 -18.80 33.55 -24.95
C CYS A 18 -17.61 34.33 -24.42
N MET A 19 -17.69 34.79 -23.17
CA MET A 19 -16.54 35.30 -22.43
C MET A 19 -15.63 34.11 -22.10
N ALA A 20 -14.40 34.12 -22.60
CA ALA A 20 -13.38 33.13 -22.25
C ALA A 20 -13.04 33.28 -20.76
N GLY A 21 -13.55 32.39 -19.92
CA GLY A 21 -13.30 32.39 -18.47
C GLY A 21 -11.82 32.14 -18.16
N GLN A 22 -11.29 32.87 -17.18
CA GLN A 22 -9.92 32.67 -16.68
C GLN A 22 -9.86 31.37 -15.88
N ILE A 23 -8.82 30.56 -16.09
CA ILE A 23 -8.56 29.35 -15.30
C ILE A 23 -7.39 29.63 -14.36
N TYR A 24 -7.58 29.34 -13.07
CA TYR A 24 -6.57 29.51 -12.03
C TYR A 24 -5.93 28.16 -11.72
N LYS A 25 -4.62 28.18 -11.47
CA LYS A 25 -3.85 27.03 -10.98
C LYS A 25 -3.17 27.37 -9.66
N TRP A 26 -3.27 26.47 -8.69
CA TRP A 26 -2.56 26.58 -7.41
C TRP A 26 -2.13 25.19 -6.91
N VAL A 27 -1.28 25.17 -5.89
CA VAL A 27 -0.86 23.96 -5.18
C VAL A 27 -1.31 24.08 -3.73
N ASP A 28 -1.95 23.04 -3.20
CA ASP A 28 -2.40 23.02 -1.80
C ASP A 28 -1.26 22.62 -0.82
N ALA A 29 -1.57 22.61 0.48
CA ALA A 29 -0.60 22.29 1.54
C ALA A 29 -0.04 20.86 1.44
N GLN A 30 -0.74 19.97 0.73
CA GLN A 30 -0.40 18.58 0.49
C GLN A 30 0.43 18.40 -0.79
N GLY A 31 0.71 19.48 -1.53
CA GLY A 31 1.47 19.44 -2.78
C GLY A 31 0.63 19.06 -4.00
N VAL A 32 -0.70 18.99 -3.88
CA VAL A 32 -1.60 18.64 -4.98
C VAL A 32 -1.91 19.88 -5.81
N THR A 33 -1.80 19.75 -7.12
CA THR A 33 -2.11 20.83 -8.08
C THR A 33 -3.59 20.83 -8.43
N HIS A 34 -4.26 21.97 -8.24
CA HIS A 34 -5.68 22.17 -8.56
C HIS A 34 -5.87 23.17 -9.70
N PHE A 35 -6.98 23.04 -10.43
CA PHE A 35 -7.42 23.94 -11.48
C PHE A 35 -8.89 24.31 -11.28
N SER A 36 -9.24 25.60 -11.27
CA SER A 36 -10.62 26.07 -11.11
C SER A 36 -10.88 27.34 -11.90
N ALA A 37 -12.14 27.57 -12.27
CA ALA A 37 -12.60 28.83 -12.84
C ALA A 37 -12.81 29.93 -11.77
N GLN A 38 -12.82 29.55 -10.49
CA GLN A 38 -12.99 30.45 -9.34
C GLN A 38 -11.68 30.47 -8.52
N PRO A 39 -11.17 31.66 -8.11
CA PRO A 39 -9.95 31.74 -7.32
C PRO A 39 -10.14 31.07 -5.93
N PRO A 40 -9.11 30.39 -5.39
CA PRO A 40 -9.17 29.80 -4.07
C PRO A 40 -9.20 30.88 -2.97
N GLU A 41 -10.13 30.74 -2.02
CA GLU A 41 -10.23 31.59 -0.83
C GLU A 41 -9.00 31.35 0.07
N GLY A 42 -8.23 32.41 0.38
CA GLY A 42 -7.26 32.38 1.49
C GLY A 42 -5.85 31.83 1.22
N THR A 43 -5.44 31.56 -0.03
CA THR A 43 -4.04 31.18 -0.35
C THR A 43 -3.44 32.09 -1.42
N GLY A 44 -2.42 32.88 -1.06
CA GLY A 44 -1.89 34.01 -1.82
C GLY A 44 -1.07 33.72 -3.09
N ALA A 45 -1.34 32.63 -3.82
CA ALA A 45 -0.64 32.36 -5.09
C ALA A 45 -1.52 31.61 -6.11
N ALA A 46 -2.61 32.23 -6.55
CA ALA A 46 -3.34 31.78 -7.73
C ALA A 46 -2.71 32.41 -8.99
N THR A 47 -2.06 31.61 -9.82
CA THR A 47 -1.56 32.10 -11.13
C THR A 47 -2.70 32.03 -12.15
N VAL A 48 -3.04 33.17 -12.74
CA VAL A 48 -4.00 33.26 -13.85
C VAL A 48 -3.36 32.62 -15.09
N ILE A 49 -3.95 31.54 -15.59
CA ILE A 49 -3.57 30.97 -16.89
C ILE A 49 -4.41 31.70 -17.95
N GLN A 50 -3.83 32.70 -18.61
CA GLN A 50 -4.34 33.13 -19.91
C GLN A 50 -4.12 32.00 -20.90
N SER A 51 -5.14 31.67 -21.69
CA SER A 51 -5.08 30.65 -22.74
C SER A 51 -4.06 31.04 -23.80
N SER A 52 -2.78 30.70 -23.57
CA SER A 52 -1.73 30.79 -24.58
C SER A 52 -2.00 29.76 -25.68
N PRO A 53 -1.64 30.04 -26.95
CA PRO A 53 -1.65 29.02 -28.01
C PRO A 53 -0.84 27.81 -27.56
N PRO A 54 -1.15 26.59 -28.03
CA PRO A 54 -0.62 25.36 -27.46
C PRO A 54 0.92 25.38 -27.51
N VAL A 55 1.51 25.67 -26.35
CA VAL A 55 2.94 25.49 -26.14
C VAL A 55 3.20 24.00 -26.30
N GLY A 56 4.15 23.68 -27.18
CA GLY A 56 4.53 22.33 -27.52
C GLY A 56 4.66 21.44 -26.28
N LYS A 57 4.17 20.21 -26.43
CA LYS A 57 4.20 19.11 -25.47
C LYS A 57 5.35 19.27 -24.47
N PRO A 58 5.08 19.40 -23.15
CA PRO A 58 6.16 19.40 -22.17
C PRO A 58 6.97 18.11 -22.36
N PRO A 59 8.31 18.14 -22.24
CA PRO A 59 9.08 16.91 -22.27
C PRO A 59 8.47 15.98 -21.23
N ALA A 60 8.18 14.75 -21.65
CA ALA A 60 7.63 13.73 -20.77
C ALA A 60 8.51 13.72 -19.52
N ARG A 61 7.94 14.08 -18.38
CA ARG A 61 8.61 13.89 -17.11
C ARG A 61 8.87 12.39 -17.03
N ALA A 62 10.14 12.00 -17.10
CA ALA A 62 10.53 10.63 -16.87
C ALA A 62 9.83 10.16 -15.59
N PRO A 63 9.24 8.96 -15.56
CA PRO A 63 8.72 8.44 -14.31
C PRO A 63 9.87 8.52 -13.31
N ALA A 64 9.65 9.29 -12.24
CA ALA A 64 10.60 9.37 -11.14
C ALA A 64 10.90 7.92 -10.77
N GLY A 65 12.18 7.54 -10.87
CA GLY A 65 12.63 6.18 -10.68
C GLY A 65 12.27 5.69 -9.28
N ILE A 66 11.15 5.01 -9.17
CA ILE A 66 10.94 3.92 -8.20
C ILE A 66 11.12 2.61 -8.95
N ILE A 67 12.17 2.53 -9.76
CA ILE A 67 12.64 1.27 -10.32
C ILE A 67 14.04 1.08 -9.74
N GLY A 68 14.08 0.83 -8.43
CA GLY A 68 15.04 -0.17 -7.95
C GLY A 68 14.68 -1.50 -8.62
N ASP A 69 15.66 -2.38 -8.79
CA ASP A 69 15.50 -3.62 -9.55
C ASP A 69 14.43 -4.52 -8.92
N GLN A 70 13.16 -4.30 -9.29
CA GLN A 70 11.98 -4.96 -8.71
C GLN A 70 12.12 -6.47 -8.81
N LYS A 71 12.75 -6.94 -9.89
CA LYS A 71 13.04 -8.36 -10.08
C LYS A 71 14.01 -8.90 -9.02
N ALA A 72 15.05 -8.13 -8.65
CA ALA A 72 15.97 -8.52 -7.59
C ALA A 72 15.28 -8.53 -6.21
N ILE A 73 14.37 -7.59 -5.96
CA ILE A 73 13.57 -7.55 -4.73
C ILE A 73 12.63 -8.75 -4.67
N ASP A 74 11.91 -9.05 -5.76
CA ASP A 74 10.99 -10.18 -5.83
C ASP A 74 11.71 -11.52 -5.63
N GLU A 75 12.90 -11.70 -6.22
CA GLU A 75 13.72 -12.88 -6.01
C GLU A 75 14.23 -13.00 -4.57
N GLN A 76 14.61 -11.89 -3.93
CA GLN A 76 15.01 -11.88 -2.52
C GLN A 76 13.85 -12.27 -1.61
N VAL A 77 12.65 -11.73 -1.84
CA VAL A 77 11.45 -12.07 -1.06
C VAL A 77 11.09 -13.54 -1.23
N LYS A 78 11.13 -14.09 -2.45
CA LYS A 78 10.89 -15.52 -2.68
C LYS A 78 11.87 -16.40 -1.91
N GLN A 79 13.16 -16.06 -1.91
CA GLN A 79 14.17 -16.80 -1.16
C GLN A 79 13.88 -16.74 0.34
N GLN A 80 13.56 -15.56 0.88
CA GLN A 80 13.22 -15.40 2.30
C GLN A 80 11.97 -16.20 2.69
N VAL A 81 10.94 -16.23 1.84
CA VAL A 81 9.73 -17.04 2.08
C VAL A 81 10.07 -18.53 2.08
N ALA A 82 10.85 -19.00 1.09
CA ALA A 82 11.27 -20.40 1.03
C ALA A 82 12.11 -20.81 2.26
N ASP A 83 13.02 -19.94 2.70
CA ASP A 83 13.82 -20.16 3.90
C ASP A 83 12.96 -20.21 5.16
N GLN A 84 11.97 -19.31 5.28
CA GLN A 84 11.03 -19.29 6.40
C GLN A 84 10.16 -20.55 6.43
N GLU A 85 9.65 -21.00 5.28
CA GLU A 85 8.89 -22.25 5.16
C GLU A 85 9.72 -23.47 5.56
N ALA A 86 10.99 -23.52 5.12
CA ALA A 86 11.91 -24.59 5.50
C ALA A 86 12.20 -24.58 7.01
N GLN A 87 12.43 -23.41 7.60
CA GLN A 87 12.60 -23.27 9.05
C GLN A 87 11.35 -23.67 9.83
N LEU A 88 10.18 -23.27 9.36
CA LEU A 88 8.90 -23.61 9.97
C LEU A 88 8.69 -25.13 9.98
N LYS A 89 9.00 -25.81 8.86
CA LYS A 89 8.92 -27.26 8.77
C LYS A 89 9.83 -27.94 9.81
N VAL A 90 11.09 -27.51 9.91
CA VAL A 90 12.04 -28.04 10.90
C VAL A 90 11.55 -27.79 12.33
N PHE A 91 11.07 -26.59 12.62
CA PHE A 91 10.47 -26.26 13.91
C PHE A 91 9.32 -27.22 14.26
N CYS A 92 8.40 -27.45 13.33
CA CYS A 92 7.26 -28.32 13.54
C CYS A 92 7.64 -29.79 13.75
N GLU A 93 8.63 -30.29 13.02
CA GLU A 93 9.17 -31.64 13.21
C GLU A 93 9.80 -31.79 14.60
N GLN A 94 10.59 -30.81 15.03
CA GLN A 94 11.19 -30.78 16.36
C GLN A 94 10.15 -30.69 17.47
N ALA A 95 9.17 -29.79 17.34
CA ALA A 95 8.10 -29.62 18.32
C ALA A 95 7.30 -30.92 18.51
N ARG A 96 6.91 -31.59 17.41
CA ARG A 96 6.21 -32.88 17.45
C ARG A 96 7.06 -33.98 18.11
N THR A 97 8.35 -34.00 17.82
CA THR A 97 9.30 -34.94 18.44
C THR A 97 9.44 -34.70 19.94
N ASN A 98 9.61 -33.44 20.36
CA ASN A 98 9.70 -33.05 21.76
C ASN A 98 8.41 -33.40 22.51
N LEU A 99 7.25 -33.14 21.91
CA LEU A 99 5.96 -33.51 22.47
C LEU A 99 5.86 -35.03 22.70
N ALA A 100 6.30 -35.83 21.73
CA ALA A 100 6.33 -37.27 21.86
C ALA A 100 7.28 -37.73 22.98
N GLN A 101 8.43 -37.10 23.13
CA GLN A 101 9.36 -37.40 24.23
C GLN A 101 8.75 -37.08 25.59
N LEU A 102 8.13 -35.91 25.75
CA LEU A 102 7.48 -35.48 26.99
C LEU A 102 6.31 -36.39 27.37
N LYS A 103 5.49 -36.81 26.39
CA LYS A 103 4.34 -37.70 26.64
C LYS A 103 4.75 -39.13 26.97
N ASN A 104 5.77 -39.67 26.29
CA ASN A 104 6.12 -41.09 26.40
C ASN A 104 7.20 -41.38 27.45
N ASN A 105 8.00 -40.38 27.86
CA ASN A 105 9.08 -40.56 28.81
C ASN A 105 8.84 -39.76 30.10
N PRO A 106 8.50 -40.40 31.23
CA PRO A 106 8.36 -39.70 32.50
C PRO A 106 9.68 -39.24 33.13
N ARG A 107 10.83 -39.69 32.62
CA ARG A 107 12.17 -39.42 33.16
C ARG A 107 12.96 -38.39 32.34
N VAL A 108 12.29 -37.49 31.62
CA VAL A 108 12.99 -36.40 30.92
C VAL A 108 13.80 -35.58 31.93
N ARG A 109 15.06 -35.33 31.58
CA ARG A 109 15.97 -34.49 32.34
C ARG A 109 16.30 -33.26 31.52
N GLU A 110 16.57 -32.18 32.21
CA GLU A 110 17.05 -30.94 31.63
C GLU A 110 18.24 -30.41 32.41
N ASP A 111 19.04 -29.61 31.72
CA ASP A 111 20.11 -28.85 32.34
C ASP A 111 19.52 -27.56 32.92
N VAL A 112 19.71 -27.35 34.21
CA VAL A 112 19.45 -26.07 34.88
C VAL A 112 20.74 -25.66 35.56
N GLU A 113 21.35 -24.59 35.08
CA GLU A 113 22.60 -24.04 35.61
C GLU A 113 23.78 -25.03 35.61
N GLY A 114 23.83 -25.94 34.62
CA GLY A 114 24.87 -26.96 34.51
C GLY A 114 24.59 -28.23 35.32
N GLU A 115 23.48 -28.30 36.05
CA GLU A 115 23.02 -29.52 36.72
C GLU A 115 21.88 -30.18 35.93
N MET A 116 22.07 -31.46 35.61
CA MET A 116 21.02 -32.26 35.00
C MET A 116 20.00 -32.67 36.06
N ARG A 117 18.80 -32.08 36.07
CA ARG A 117 17.70 -32.49 36.96
C ARG A 117 16.56 -33.12 36.17
N ARG A 118 15.76 -33.94 36.84
CA ARG A 118 14.53 -34.48 36.24
C ARG A 118 13.43 -33.42 36.29
N LEU A 119 12.63 -33.34 35.24
CA LEU A 119 11.40 -32.55 35.23
C LEU A 119 10.40 -33.12 36.23
N THR A 120 9.76 -32.23 36.98
CA THR A 120 8.61 -32.58 37.81
C THR A 120 7.41 -32.90 36.92
N ASP A 121 6.41 -33.60 37.48
CA ASP A 121 5.20 -33.91 36.72
C ASP A 121 4.44 -32.65 36.28
N GLU A 122 4.48 -31.59 37.08
CA GLU A 122 3.87 -30.30 36.77
C GLU A 122 4.59 -29.60 35.62
N GLU A 123 5.91 -29.43 35.69
CA GLU A 123 6.70 -28.82 34.61
C GLU A 123 6.55 -29.59 33.30
N ARG A 124 6.51 -30.93 33.37
CA ARG A 124 6.27 -31.77 32.19
C ARG A 124 4.89 -31.52 31.58
N ARG A 125 3.84 -31.40 32.40
CA ARG A 125 2.48 -31.09 31.92
C ARG A 125 2.43 -29.72 31.26
N GLN A 126 3.00 -28.70 31.91
CA GLN A 126 3.07 -27.35 31.35
C GLN A 126 3.75 -27.33 29.98
N ARG A 127 4.90 -28.01 29.85
CA ARG A 127 5.60 -28.12 28.55
C ARG A 127 4.82 -28.89 27.50
N ILE A 128 4.10 -29.94 27.88
CA ILE A 128 3.21 -30.66 26.96
C ILE A 128 2.14 -29.71 26.42
N ASP A 129 1.53 -28.91 27.29
CA ASP A 129 0.45 -27.99 26.92
C ASP A 129 0.99 -26.86 26.03
N GLU A 130 2.11 -26.24 26.40
CA GLU A 130 2.78 -25.20 25.62
C GLU A 130 3.22 -25.71 24.24
N THR A 131 3.88 -26.88 24.19
CA THR A 131 4.34 -27.47 22.93
C THR A 131 3.15 -27.86 22.05
N SER A 132 2.08 -28.40 22.64
CA SER A 132 0.86 -28.76 21.88
C SER A 132 0.23 -27.51 21.26
N LYS A 133 0.16 -26.41 22.02
CA LYS A 133 -0.38 -25.13 21.54
C LYS A 133 0.46 -24.55 20.40
N GLN A 134 1.80 -24.56 20.53
CA GLN A 134 2.69 -24.10 19.47
C GLN A 134 2.51 -24.88 18.17
N ILE A 135 2.29 -26.19 18.26
CA ILE A 135 2.01 -27.03 17.08
C ILE A 135 0.66 -26.65 16.46
N GLU A 136 -0.38 -26.42 17.27
CA GLU A 136 -1.70 -26.03 16.78
C GLU A 136 -1.69 -24.66 16.08
N GLU A 137 -0.93 -23.70 16.61
CA GLU A 137 -0.84 -22.34 16.10
C GLU A 137 0.03 -22.22 14.84
N HIS A 138 1.09 -23.03 14.71
CA HIS A 138 2.13 -22.81 13.69
C HIS A 138 2.31 -23.96 12.69
N CYS A 139 1.79 -25.16 12.95
CA CYS A 139 2.14 -26.37 12.21
C CYS A 139 0.96 -27.03 11.48
N GLN A 140 0.03 -26.21 10.97
CA GLN A 140 -1.13 -26.66 10.19
C GLN A 140 -0.74 -27.20 8.81
#